data_AF-E3QSW1-F1
#
_entry.id   AF-E3QSW1-F1
#
_cell.length_a   1.000
_cell.length_b   1.000
_cell.length_c   1.000
_cell.angle_alpha   90.00
_cell.angle_beta   90.00
_cell.angle_gamma   90.00
#
_symmetry.space_group_name_H-M   'P 1'
#
loop_
_entity.id
_entity.type
_entity.pdbx_description
1 polymer ?
#
loop_
_entity_poly.entity_id
_entity_poly.type
_entity_poly.pdbx_seq_one_letter_code
_entity_poly.pdbx_strand_id
1 'polypeptide(L)'
;MYPMTVMAAAFGLLSATVIAAPVEPAETYDLLADLTKQAMDALTESGAGSKRSDCNIFNARYRRDWASLSSTEKKEYISAVQCMLTSPSKSDPAFAPGARNRYDDFVAVHINQTVQIHGTGNFLTWHRYFVHSYEEALRNECGYKGAQPYWNWMKNQDDLTESPVFDGSETSMSGDGVFVEHNGSVGGAGAIPLPSGNGGGCIASGPFKNMTVNLGPVNPGMDGLKASPNGRLGHNPRCLTRDLSSYVAKNWFTNQNLFNITLGQASRSIELFQNELQGRFSDGFLGMHAAGHFAVNGDASDLFSSVVDPSFFLHHAMVDRVYWLWQVLHLGGIASDIAGTITINNNPPSRNALKTDILNMGVTAASATIGDVLDTLSGSPLCYLYA
;
A
#
# COMPACT_ATOMS: atom_id res chain seq x y z
N MET A 1 -84.71 27.19 -38.07
CA MET A 1 -84.51 28.40 -37.25
C MET A 1 -83.66 27.97 -36.07
N TYR A 2 -82.34 28.13 -36.18
CA TYR A 2 -81.36 27.76 -35.16
C TYR A 2 -81.23 28.89 -34.13
N PRO A 3 -81.16 28.60 -32.83
CA PRO A 3 -80.44 29.45 -31.90
C PRO A 3 -79.09 28.80 -31.56
N MET A 4 -78.02 29.56 -31.81
CA MET A 4 -76.67 29.29 -31.31
C MET A 4 -76.65 29.49 -29.80
N THR A 5 -76.03 28.55 -29.08
CA THR A 5 -75.60 28.76 -27.69
C THR A 5 -74.08 28.60 -27.65
N VAL A 6 -73.39 29.67 -27.31
CA VAL A 6 -71.92 29.77 -27.25
C VAL A 6 -71.42 29.02 -26.00
N MET A 7 -70.59 28.01 -26.19
CA MET A 7 -69.83 27.35 -25.12
C MET A 7 -68.66 28.23 -24.69
N ALA A 8 -68.64 28.65 -23.43
CA ALA A 8 -67.45 29.20 -22.78
C ALA A 8 -66.62 28.05 -22.19
N ALA A 9 -65.43 27.80 -22.74
CA ALA A 9 -64.47 26.84 -22.20
C ALA A 9 -63.65 27.52 -21.09
N ALA A 10 -63.84 27.08 -19.84
CA ALA A 10 -62.95 27.43 -18.74
C ALA A 10 -61.77 26.45 -18.70
N PHE A 11 -60.57 26.93 -19.06
CA PHE A 11 -59.32 26.20 -18.85
C PHE A 11 -58.92 26.29 -17.38
N GLY A 12 -59.20 25.23 -16.61
CA GLY A 12 -58.61 25.02 -15.29
C GLY A 12 -57.20 24.44 -15.42
N LEU A 13 -56.18 25.24 -15.12
CA LEU A 13 -54.80 24.78 -14.95
C LEU A 13 -54.70 23.94 -13.67
N LEU A 14 -54.65 22.62 -13.81
CA LEU A 14 -54.25 21.70 -12.74
C LEU A 14 -52.72 21.66 -12.70
N SER A 15 -52.13 22.46 -11.82
CA SER A 15 -50.73 22.32 -11.43
C SER A 15 -50.56 21.06 -10.58
N ALA A 16 -50.12 19.97 -11.21
CA ALA A 16 -49.65 18.80 -10.47
C ALA A 16 -48.25 19.11 -9.92
N THR A 17 -48.17 19.48 -8.64
CA THR A 17 -46.89 19.49 -7.92
C THR A 17 -46.44 18.05 -7.73
N VAL A 18 -45.49 17.62 -8.57
CA VAL A 18 -44.71 16.41 -8.31
C VAL A 18 -43.85 16.71 -7.08
N ILE A 19 -44.29 16.22 -5.93
CA ILE A 19 -43.46 16.17 -4.73
C ILE A 19 -42.38 15.14 -5.06
N ALA A 20 -41.19 15.62 -5.41
CA ALA A 20 -40.02 14.77 -5.49
C ALA A 20 -39.84 14.14 -4.11
N ALA A 21 -39.88 12.81 -4.06
CA ALA A 21 -39.45 12.09 -2.87
C ALA A 21 -38.04 12.56 -2.49
N PRO A 22 -37.72 12.69 -1.20
CA PRO A 22 -36.35 12.96 -0.80
C PRO A 22 -35.47 11.87 -1.42
N VAL A 23 -34.50 12.30 -2.22
CA VAL A 23 -33.43 11.42 -2.69
C VAL A 23 -32.75 10.95 -1.42
N GLU A 24 -32.92 9.67 -1.07
CA GLU A 24 -32.08 9.05 -0.05
C GLU A 24 -30.63 9.31 -0.45
N PRO A 25 -29.75 9.68 0.50
CA PRO A 25 -28.33 9.80 0.18
C PRO A 25 -27.93 8.50 -0.49
N ALA A 26 -27.47 8.58 -1.74
CA ALA A 26 -26.93 7.41 -2.42
C ALA A 26 -25.91 6.79 -1.45
N GLU A 27 -26.15 5.55 -1.01
CA GLU A 27 -25.16 4.81 -0.24
C GLU A 27 -23.84 4.97 -0.99
N THR A 28 -22.84 5.56 -0.34
CA THR A 28 -21.55 5.79 -0.96
C THR A 28 -21.02 4.45 -1.42
N TYR A 29 -20.98 4.23 -2.73
CA TYR A 29 -20.56 2.97 -3.33
C TYR A 29 -19.14 2.62 -2.85
N ASP A 30 -19.03 1.62 -1.97
CA ASP A 30 -17.76 1.13 -1.44
C ASP A 30 -17.27 -0.04 -2.29
N LEU A 31 -16.61 0.30 -3.40
CA LEU A 31 -16.07 -0.67 -4.35
C LEU A 31 -15.15 -1.69 -3.66
N LEU A 32 -14.36 -1.28 -2.67
CA LEU A 32 -13.41 -2.17 -2.01
C LEU A 32 -14.13 -3.22 -1.15
N ALA A 33 -15.21 -2.84 -0.47
CA ALA A 33 -16.07 -3.77 0.25
C ALA A 33 -16.74 -4.78 -0.71
N ASP A 34 -17.26 -4.31 -1.84
CA ASP A 34 -17.89 -5.16 -2.87
C ASP A 34 -16.91 -6.16 -3.48
N LEU A 35 -15.69 -5.72 -3.82
CA LEU A 35 -14.62 -6.60 -4.32
C LEU A 35 -14.22 -7.63 -3.27
N THR A 36 -14.15 -7.24 -2.00
CA THR A 36 -13.83 -8.16 -0.90
C THR A 36 -14.91 -9.24 -0.75
N LYS A 37 -16.18 -8.85 -0.82
CA LYS A 37 -17.29 -9.81 -0.80
C LYS A 37 -17.21 -10.80 -1.96
N GLN A 38 -17.05 -10.32 -3.19
CA GLN A 38 -16.91 -11.17 -4.37
C GLN A 38 -15.71 -12.12 -4.26
N ALA A 39 -14.59 -11.65 -3.72
CA ALA A 39 -13.41 -12.48 -3.50
C ALA A 39 -13.68 -13.59 -2.47
N MET A 40 -14.34 -13.29 -1.36
CA MET A 40 -14.68 -14.29 -0.35
C MET A 40 -15.68 -15.34 -0.85
N ASP A 41 -16.64 -14.93 -1.67
CA ASP A 41 -17.58 -15.84 -2.35
C ASP A 41 -16.81 -16.78 -3.31
N ALA A 42 -15.93 -16.22 -4.15
CA ALA A 42 -15.08 -17.00 -5.07
C ALA A 42 -14.15 -18.00 -4.36
N LEU A 43 -13.53 -17.60 -3.23
CA LEU A 43 -12.72 -18.51 -2.41
C LEU A 43 -13.54 -19.67 -1.87
N THR A 44 -14.75 -19.38 -1.38
CA THR A 44 -15.66 -20.40 -0.84
C THR A 44 -16.06 -21.40 -1.93
N GLU A 45 -16.39 -20.92 -3.13
CA GLU A 45 -16.75 -21.73 -4.30
C GLU A 45 -15.58 -22.57 -4.82
N SER A 46 -14.35 -22.04 -4.78
CA SER A 46 -13.13 -22.74 -5.24
C SER A 46 -12.72 -23.93 -4.37
N GLY A 47 -13.36 -24.12 -3.21
CA GLY A 47 -13.01 -25.17 -2.26
C GLY A 47 -11.87 -24.82 -1.31
N ALA A 48 -11.42 -23.54 -1.25
CA ALA A 48 -10.47 -23.05 -0.25
C ALA A 48 -11.02 -23.18 1.20
N GLY A 49 -12.32 -23.40 1.35
CA GLY A 49 -12.97 -23.78 2.61
C GLY A 49 -12.87 -25.28 2.97
N SER A 50 -12.19 -26.12 2.17
CA SER A 50 -12.06 -27.55 2.50
C SER A 50 -11.11 -27.74 3.70
N LYS A 51 -11.57 -28.48 4.72
CA LYS A 51 -10.83 -28.76 5.97
C LYS A 51 -9.54 -29.60 5.80
N ARG A 52 -9.06 -29.82 4.57
CA ARG A 52 -7.98 -30.76 4.26
C ARG A 52 -6.61 -30.10 4.03
N SER A 53 -6.53 -28.77 3.93
CA SER A 53 -5.26 -28.05 3.86
C SER A 53 -4.84 -27.51 5.23
N ASP A 54 -3.53 -27.54 5.50
CA ASP A 54 -2.93 -27.00 6.74
C ASP A 54 -3.16 -25.49 6.89
N CYS A 55 -3.39 -24.78 5.79
CA CYS A 55 -3.91 -23.41 5.77
C CYS A 55 -5.23 -23.33 5.02
N ASN A 56 -6.24 -22.71 5.63
CA ASN A 56 -7.59 -22.52 5.07
C ASN A 56 -8.28 -21.32 5.70
N ILE A 57 -9.48 -20.98 5.22
CA ILE A 57 -10.23 -19.81 5.69
C ILE A 57 -10.53 -19.80 7.20
N PHE A 58 -10.48 -20.95 7.89
CA PHE A 58 -10.80 -21.04 9.32
C PHE A 58 -9.59 -20.85 10.24
N ASN A 59 -8.35 -21.02 9.73
CA ASN A 59 -7.13 -20.89 10.52
C ASN A 59 -6.15 -19.82 9.98
N ALA A 60 -6.40 -19.28 8.80
CA ALA A 60 -5.67 -18.15 8.25
C ALA A 60 -5.80 -16.92 9.16
N ARG A 61 -4.71 -16.17 9.30
CA ARG A 61 -4.72 -14.87 9.97
C ARG A 61 -5.43 -13.84 9.11
N TYR A 62 -6.24 -12.97 9.71
CA TYR A 62 -6.91 -11.90 8.96
C TYR A 62 -6.18 -10.58 9.15
N ARG A 63 -5.62 -10.07 8.06
CA ARG A 63 -5.10 -8.69 7.95
C ARG A 63 -6.28 -7.74 7.77
N ARG A 64 -6.35 -6.70 8.60
CA ARG A 64 -7.51 -5.80 8.71
C ARG A 64 -7.12 -4.34 8.49
N ASP A 65 -8.10 -3.52 8.14
CA ASP A 65 -7.95 -2.06 8.02
C ASP A 65 -7.47 -1.50 9.36
N TRP A 66 -6.43 -0.64 9.32
CA TRP A 66 -6.01 0.11 10.50
C TRP A 66 -7.17 0.83 11.17
N ALA A 67 -8.09 1.41 10.39
CA ALA A 67 -9.26 2.11 10.92
C ALA A 67 -10.22 1.19 11.71
N SER A 68 -10.24 -0.12 11.42
CA SER A 68 -11.09 -1.10 12.09
C SER A 68 -10.50 -1.64 13.41
N LEU A 69 -9.21 -1.41 13.65
CA LEU A 69 -8.56 -1.85 14.89
C LEU A 69 -8.97 -0.97 16.07
N SER A 70 -9.17 -1.61 17.23
CA SER A 70 -9.34 -0.91 18.49
C SER A 70 -8.06 -0.15 18.88
N SER A 71 -8.19 0.85 19.75
CA SER A 71 -7.04 1.61 20.26
C SER A 71 -6.00 0.71 20.95
N THR A 72 -6.43 -0.39 21.58
CA THR A 72 -5.53 -1.37 22.19
C THR A 72 -4.73 -2.12 21.13
N GLU A 73 -5.39 -2.67 20.11
CA GLU A 73 -4.72 -3.40 19.02
C GLU A 73 -3.74 -2.49 18.25
N LYS A 74 -4.10 -1.21 18.03
CA LYS A 74 -3.20 -0.22 17.43
C LYS A 74 -1.95 -0.01 18.29
N LYS A 75 -2.12 0.18 19.60
CA LYS A 75 -0.99 0.35 20.55
C LYS A 75 -0.11 -0.89 20.65
N GLU A 76 -0.68 -2.09 20.58
CA GLU A 76 0.09 -3.34 20.55
C GLU A 76 0.97 -3.44 19.31
N TYR A 77 0.44 -3.09 18.13
CA TYR A 77 1.23 -3.03 16.90
C TYR A 77 2.34 -1.97 17.00
N ILE A 78 2.01 -0.75 17.41
CA ILE A 78 2.97 0.36 17.60
C ILE A 78 4.09 -0.05 18.56
N SER A 79 3.75 -0.69 19.68
CA SER A 79 4.72 -1.15 20.67
C SER A 79 5.69 -2.18 20.09
N ALA A 80 5.20 -3.09 19.23
CA ALA A 80 6.04 -4.06 18.55
C ALA A 80 6.99 -3.40 17.54
N VAL A 81 6.55 -2.36 16.80
CA VAL A 81 7.43 -1.59 15.92
C VAL A 81 8.51 -0.85 16.73
N GLN A 82 8.14 -0.22 17.85
CA GLN A 82 9.09 0.44 18.76
C GLN A 82 10.11 -0.55 19.35
N CYS A 83 9.70 -1.79 19.62
CA CYS A 83 10.62 -2.87 19.98
C CYS A 83 11.62 -3.18 18.86
N MET A 84 11.20 -3.23 17.59
CA MET A 84 12.12 -3.41 16.46
C MET A 84 13.12 -2.26 16.31
N LEU A 85 12.70 -1.02 16.61
CA LEU A 85 13.53 0.19 16.57
C LEU A 85 14.58 0.25 17.70
N THR A 86 14.42 -0.56 18.76
CA THR A 86 15.32 -0.60 19.92
C THR A 86 16.11 -1.91 20.03
N SER A 87 15.66 -2.97 19.34
CA SER A 87 16.36 -4.25 19.27
C SER A 87 17.61 -4.14 18.39
N PRO A 88 18.73 -4.78 18.74
CA PRO A 88 19.99 -4.66 18.00
C PRO A 88 19.89 -5.27 16.59
N SER A 89 20.43 -4.58 15.57
CA SER A 89 20.52 -5.10 14.19
C SER A 89 21.17 -6.49 14.12
N LYS A 90 20.67 -7.35 13.22
CA LYS A 90 21.26 -8.66 12.88
C LYS A 90 22.14 -8.61 11.64
N SER A 91 22.15 -7.51 10.89
CA SER A 91 22.94 -7.36 9.67
C SER A 91 24.44 -7.41 9.96
N ASP A 92 25.20 -8.00 9.05
CA ASP A 92 26.67 -7.89 9.07
C ASP A 92 27.06 -6.39 8.92
N PRO A 93 27.85 -5.81 9.84
CA PRO A 93 28.31 -4.43 9.73
C PRO A 93 29.10 -4.13 8.44
N ALA A 94 29.69 -5.14 7.79
CA ALA A 94 30.33 -4.99 6.49
C ALA A 94 29.30 -4.82 5.34
N PHE A 95 28.12 -5.41 5.49
CA PHE A 95 27.01 -5.26 4.54
C PHE A 95 26.25 -3.94 4.76
N ALA A 96 25.84 -3.67 6.00
CA ALA A 96 25.02 -2.51 6.35
C ALA A 96 25.65 -1.70 7.51
N PRO A 97 26.73 -0.93 7.27
CA PRO A 97 27.45 -0.21 8.32
C PRO A 97 26.62 0.86 9.04
N GLY A 98 25.54 1.33 8.40
CA GLY A 98 24.60 2.28 8.97
C GLY A 98 23.49 1.68 9.83
N ALA A 99 23.25 0.36 9.75
CA ALA A 99 22.19 -0.28 10.52
C ALA A 99 22.51 -0.24 12.02
N ARG A 100 21.50 0.03 12.85
CA ARG A 100 21.62 0.07 14.31
C ARG A 100 20.63 -0.87 14.97
N ASN A 101 19.43 -0.97 14.42
CA ASN A 101 18.36 -1.75 15.00
C ASN A 101 17.78 -2.80 14.04
N ARG A 102 16.88 -3.63 14.54
CA ARG A 102 16.22 -4.68 13.75
C ARG A 102 15.33 -4.16 12.65
N TYR A 103 14.78 -2.97 12.83
CA TYR A 103 14.03 -2.29 11.77
C TYR A 103 14.96 -1.91 10.60
N ASP A 104 16.17 -1.43 10.88
CA ASP A 104 17.17 -1.08 9.87
C ASP A 104 17.61 -2.30 9.03
N ASP A 105 17.48 -3.53 9.54
CA ASP A 105 17.75 -4.73 8.74
C ASP A 105 16.79 -4.84 7.54
N PHE A 106 15.50 -4.52 7.75
CA PHE A 106 14.50 -4.47 6.69
C PHE A 106 14.79 -3.34 5.71
N VAL A 107 15.15 -2.16 6.23
CA VAL A 107 15.55 -1.01 5.41
C VAL A 107 16.77 -1.35 4.54
N ALA A 108 17.80 -1.97 5.11
CA ALA A 108 19.03 -2.33 4.40
C ALA A 108 18.78 -3.36 3.29
N VAL A 109 17.98 -4.40 3.57
CA VAL A 109 17.60 -5.42 2.58
C VAL A 109 16.86 -4.78 1.40
N HIS A 110 15.90 -3.90 1.68
CA HIS A 110 15.15 -3.20 0.63
C HIS A 110 16.04 -2.26 -0.20
N ILE A 111 16.86 -1.42 0.46
CA ILE A 111 17.82 -0.53 -0.22
C ILE A 111 18.74 -1.34 -1.15
N ASN A 112 19.24 -2.49 -0.68
CA ASN A 112 20.19 -3.30 -1.43
C ASN A 112 19.56 -3.93 -2.68
N GLN A 113 18.30 -4.37 -2.60
CA GLN A 113 17.64 -5.13 -3.66
C GLN A 113 16.71 -4.28 -4.55
N THR A 114 16.58 -2.97 -4.29
CA THR A 114 15.59 -2.08 -4.94
C THR A 114 15.51 -2.24 -6.47
N VAL A 115 16.65 -2.38 -7.16
CA VAL A 115 16.71 -2.46 -8.63
C VAL A 115 16.41 -3.86 -9.19
N GLN A 116 16.16 -4.84 -8.32
CA GLN A 116 15.77 -6.21 -8.67
C GLN A 116 14.37 -6.58 -8.13
N ILE A 117 13.66 -5.64 -7.50
CA ILE A 117 12.37 -5.90 -6.84
C ILE A 117 11.26 -4.91 -7.23
N HIS A 118 11.56 -3.91 -8.07
CA HIS A 118 10.57 -2.96 -8.62
C HIS A 118 10.65 -2.99 -10.14
N GLY A 119 9.51 -2.93 -10.83
CA GLY A 119 9.44 -3.06 -12.29
C GLY A 119 9.95 -4.43 -12.77
N THR A 120 9.82 -5.45 -11.93
CA THR A 120 10.36 -6.82 -12.11
C THR A 120 9.27 -7.86 -11.93
N GLY A 121 9.53 -9.09 -12.40
CA GLY A 121 8.56 -10.19 -12.28
C GLY A 121 8.41 -10.80 -10.88
N ASN A 122 9.17 -10.31 -9.90
CA ASN A 122 9.04 -10.67 -8.49
C ASN A 122 8.49 -9.51 -7.63
N PHE A 123 8.11 -8.36 -8.19
CA PHE A 123 7.70 -7.18 -7.39
C PHE A 123 6.62 -7.54 -6.36
N LEU A 124 5.54 -8.17 -6.80
CA LEU A 124 4.39 -8.49 -5.93
C LEU A 124 4.75 -9.55 -4.88
N THR A 125 5.42 -10.63 -5.29
CA THR A 125 5.77 -11.75 -4.40
C THR A 125 6.88 -11.41 -3.42
N TRP A 126 7.86 -10.61 -3.84
CA TRP A 126 8.92 -10.11 -2.96
C TRP A 126 8.32 -9.22 -1.87
N HIS A 127 7.46 -8.26 -2.22
CA HIS A 127 6.84 -7.37 -1.23
C HIS A 127 5.84 -8.10 -0.33
N ARG A 128 5.07 -9.06 -0.86
CA ARG A 128 4.25 -9.98 -0.07
C ARG A 128 5.07 -10.69 1.00
N TYR A 129 6.18 -11.31 0.59
CA TYR A 129 7.02 -12.05 1.52
C TYR A 129 7.78 -11.14 2.48
N PHE A 130 8.16 -9.93 2.06
CA PHE A 130 8.79 -8.92 2.89
C PHE A 130 7.87 -8.43 4.02
N VAL A 131 6.61 -8.11 3.69
CA VAL A 131 5.57 -7.74 4.67
C VAL A 131 5.27 -8.89 5.62
N HIS A 132 5.17 -10.12 5.10
CA HIS A 132 4.99 -11.31 5.93
C HIS A 132 6.18 -11.56 6.88
N SER A 133 7.41 -11.39 6.39
CA SER A 133 8.63 -11.54 7.19
C SER A 133 8.70 -10.49 8.31
N TYR A 134 8.24 -9.27 8.02
CA TYR A 134 8.11 -8.21 9.02
C TYR A 134 7.05 -8.55 10.07
N GLU A 135 5.88 -9.04 9.65
CA GLU A 135 4.85 -9.54 10.56
C GLU A 135 5.40 -10.64 11.49
N GLU A 136 6.11 -11.62 10.95
CA GLU A 136 6.74 -12.69 11.74
C GLU A 136 7.81 -12.15 12.70
N ALA A 137 8.61 -11.16 12.31
CA ALA A 137 9.57 -10.53 13.21
C ALA A 137 8.86 -9.82 14.38
N LEU A 138 7.81 -9.04 14.11
CA LEU A 138 7.00 -8.41 15.16
C LEU A 138 6.44 -9.43 16.14
N ARG A 139 5.94 -10.56 15.62
CA ARG A 139 5.29 -11.60 16.45
C ARG A 139 6.28 -12.42 17.26
N ASN A 140 7.36 -12.87 16.62
CA ASN A 140 8.29 -13.84 17.20
C ASN A 140 9.38 -13.17 18.03
N GLU A 141 9.69 -11.90 17.79
CA GLU A 141 10.79 -11.19 18.45
C GLU A 141 10.29 -10.06 19.36
N CYS A 142 9.15 -9.44 19.02
CA CYS A 142 8.56 -8.33 19.77
C CYS A 142 7.20 -8.67 20.42
N GLY A 143 6.80 -9.94 20.40
CA GLY A 143 5.63 -10.44 21.13
C GLY A 143 4.27 -10.04 20.56
N TYR A 144 4.21 -9.43 19.38
CA TYR A 144 2.96 -9.05 18.73
C TYR A 144 2.05 -10.27 18.52
N LYS A 145 0.75 -10.14 18.76
CA LYS A 145 -0.23 -11.23 18.62
C LYS A 145 -1.21 -11.03 17.46
N GLY A 146 -1.39 -9.79 17.02
CA GLY A 146 -2.23 -9.43 15.87
C GLY A 146 -1.59 -9.78 14.52
N ALA A 147 -2.33 -9.54 13.45
CA ALA A 147 -1.85 -9.68 12.08
C ALA A 147 -1.46 -8.31 11.51
N GLN A 148 -0.64 -8.29 10.46
CA GLN A 148 -0.25 -7.04 9.81
C GLN A 148 -1.47 -6.22 9.35
N PRO A 149 -1.67 -4.98 9.85
CA PRO A 149 -2.73 -4.11 9.35
C PRO A 149 -2.37 -3.49 8.00
N TYR A 150 -3.39 -3.04 7.28
CA TYR A 150 -3.22 -2.28 6.04
C TYR A 150 -3.79 -0.86 6.14
N TRP A 151 -3.24 0.05 5.34
CA TRP A 151 -3.79 1.39 5.14
C TRP A 151 -4.78 1.38 3.98
N ASN A 152 -6.06 1.60 4.27
CA ASN A 152 -7.09 1.72 3.25
C ASN A 152 -7.01 3.07 2.52
N TRP A 153 -6.51 3.03 1.28
CA TRP A 153 -6.38 4.20 0.42
C TRP A 153 -7.71 4.84 0.03
N MET A 154 -8.82 4.09 0.13
CA MET A 154 -10.13 4.51 -0.35
C MET A 154 -10.91 5.36 0.65
N LYS A 155 -10.25 5.79 1.74
CA LYS A 155 -10.80 6.67 2.78
C LYS A 155 -9.84 7.84 3.02
N ASN A 156 -10.39 9.00 3.40
CA ASN A 156 -9.64 10.20 3.75
C ASN A 156 -8.75 10.74 2.62
N GLN A 157 -9.06 10.48 1.33
CA GLN A 157 -8.29 11.06 0.22
C GLN A 157 -8.36 12.59 0.22
N ASP A 158 -9.47 13.14 0.72
CA ASP A 158 -9.68 14.58 0.75
C ASP A 158 -8.76 15.30 1.73
N ASP A 159 -8.43 14.64 2.83
CA ASP A 159 -7.54 15.10 3.88
C ASP A 159 -6.86 13.91 4.57
N LEU A 160 -5.60 13.64 4.21
CA LEU A 160 -4.82 12.56 4.82
C LEU A 160 -4.54 12.79 6.30
N THR A 161 -4.58 14.03 6.79
CA THR A 161 -4.38 14.33 8.22
C THR A 161 -5.55 13.84 9.08
N GLU A 162 -6.70 13.55 8.47
CA GLU A 162 -7.86 12.92 9.13
C GLU A 162 -7.81 11.39 9.07
N SER A 163 -6.82 10.81 8.39
CA SER A 163 -6.64 9.35 8.36
C SER A 163 -6.18 8.85 9.72
N PRO A 164 -6.78 7.79 10.30
CA PRO A 164 -6.28 7.19 11.55
C PRO A 164 -4.84 6.67 11.46
N VAL A 165 -4.29 6.52 10.25
CA VAL A 165 -2.89 6.17 10.02
C VAL A 165 -1.97 7.40 10.24
N PHE A 166 -2.45 8.61 9.95
CA PHE A 166 -1.64 9.84 9.87
C PHE A 166 -2.18 11.02 10.70
N ASP A 167 -3.16 10.79 11.58
CA ASP A 167 -3.76 11.84 12.43
C ASP A 167 -2.83 12.39 13.53
N GLY A 168 -1.62 11.86 13.65
CA GLY A 168 -0.64 12.29 14.64
C GLY A 168 -0.99 11.95 16.09
N SER A 169 -2.08 11.20 16.32
CA SER A 169 -2.47 10.71 17.64
C SER A 169 -1.53 9.62 18.15
N GLU A 170 -1.66 9.25 19.42
CA GLU A 170 -0.97 8.12 20.05
C GLU A 170 -1.29 6.75 19.42
N THR A 171 -2.23 6.70 18.48
CA THR A 171 -2.63 5.50 17.74
C THR A 171 -2.45 5.64 16.23
N SER A 172 -1.59 6.54 15.79
CA SER A 172 -1.19 6.71 14.40
C SER A 172 0.18 6.11 14.13
N MET A 173 0.58 6.04 12.86
CA MET A 173 1.97 5.90 12.46
C MET A 173 2.70 7.25 12.51
N SER A 174 2.43 8.09 13.52
CA SER A 174 2.75 9.52 13.56
C SER A 174 2.02 10.36 12.51
N GLY A 175 2.11 11.68 12.64
CA GLY A 175 1.40 12.64 11.77
C GLY A 175 2.25 13.14 10.60
N ASP A 176 1.89 14.32 10.10
CA ASP A 176 2.65 15.06 9.10
C ASP A 176 3.95 15.66 9.67
N GLY A 177 4.82 16.13 8.77
CA GLY A 177 6.00 16.91 9.08
C GLY A 177 5.67 18.30 9.60
N VAL A 178 6.60 18.91 10.32
CA VAL A 178 6.58 20.37 10.52
C VAL A 178 6.69 21.05 9.15
N PHE A 179 5.95 22.13 8.95
CA PHE A 179 5.96 22.86 7.69
C PHE A 179 7.37 23.37 7.33
N VAL A 180 7.80 23.09 6.10
CA VAL A 180 9.00 23.62 5.48
C VAL A 180 8.63 24.06 4.07
N GLU A 181 9.05 25.26 3.66
CA GLU A 181 8.81 25.73 2.29
C GLU A 181 9.74 24.99 1.31
N HIS A 182 9.16 24.36 0.28
CA HIS A 182 9.88 23.66 -0.79
C HIS A 182 9.05 23.59 -2.09
N ASN A 183 9.68 23.23 -3.22
CA ASN A 183 9.02 23.17 -4.53
C ASN A 183 8.38 21.81 -4.84
N GLY A 184 7.74 21.18 -3.85
CA GLY A 184 7.09 19.88 -4.01
C GLY A 184 8.06 18.71 -4.15
N SER A 185 7.65 17.69 -4.91
CA SER A 185 8.43 16.48 -5.19
C SER A 185 8.32 16.06 -6.65
N VAL A 186 9.20 15.17 -7.10
CA VAL A 186 9.14 14.60 -8.45
C VAL A 186 9.08 13.08 -8.38
N GLY A 187 7.91 12.54 -8.71
CA GLY A 187 7.66 11.10 -8.78
C GLY A 187 7.85 10.50 -10.17
N GLY A 188 7.53 9.21 -10.28
CA GLY A 188 7.58 8.49 -11.56
C GLY A 188 8.96 8.49 -12.21
N ALA A 189 10.00 8.16 -11.45
CA ALA A 189 11.39 8.19 -11.90
C ALA A 189 11.85 9.57 -12.43
N GLY A 190 11.35 10.65 -11.82
CA GLY A 190 11.72 12.02 -12.18
C GLY A 190 10.84 12.66 -13.27
N ALA A 191 9.74 12.01 -13.67
CA ALA A 191 8.89 12.47 -14.77
C ALA A 191 7.63 13.23 -14.32
N ILE A 192 7.17 13.05 -13.08
CA ILE A 192 5.86 13.52 -12.63
C ILE A 192 6.04 14.54 -11.50
N PRO A 193 5.93 15.86 -11.77
CA PRO A 193 5.99 16.87 -10.71
C PRO A 193 4.73 16.82 -9.85
N LEU A 194 4.92 16.91 -8.54
CA LEU A 194 3.86 16.86 -7.53
C LEU A 194 3.95 18.11 -6.64
N PRO A 195 2.81 18.75 -6.32
CA PRO A 195 2.82 19.91 -5.44
C PRO A 195 3.24 19.53 -4.02
N SER A 196 3.80 20.49 -3.29
CA SER A 196 4.06 20.35 -1.85
C SER A 196 2.76 20.14 -1.08
N GLY A 197 2.84 19.33 -0.03
CA GLY A 197 1.83 19.28 1.02
C GLY A 197 2.01 20.43 2.00
N ASN A 198 1.56 20.21 3.24
CA ASN A 198 1.65 21.17 4.34
C ASN A 198 2.74 20.78 5.36
N GLY A 199 3.58 19.79 5.04
CA GLY A 199 4.66 19.31 5.87
C GLY A 199 6.02 19.69 5.30
N GLY A 200 6.88 18.70 5.09
CA GLY A 200 8.22 18.83 4.51
C GLY A 200 9.36 18.59 5.51
N GLY A 201 9.12 18.84 6.79
CA GLY A 201 10.09 18.65 7.87
C GLY A 201 9.94 17.35 8.65
N CYS A 202 10.61 17.28 9.81
CA CYS A 202 10.49 16.18 10.75
C CYS A 202 9.03 15.99 11.18
N ILE A 203 8.57 14.75 11.33
CA ILE A 203 7.23 14.44 11.86
C ILE A 203 6.97 15.15 13.20
N ALA A 204 5.82 15.81 13.32
CA ALA A 204 5.56 16.75 14.41
C ALA A 204 5.03 16.09 15.70
N SER A 205 4.34 14.95 15.58
CA SER A 205 3.58 14.28 16.65
C SER A 205 3.48 12.76 16.46
N GLY A 206 2.92 12.09 17.48
CA GLY A 206 2.65 10.66 17.50
C GLY A 206 3.83 9.76 17.92
N PRO A 207 3.62 8.43 17.93
CA PRO A 207 4.49 7.47 18.61
C PRO A 207 5.91 7.36 18.04
N PHE A 208 6.12 7.81 16.81
CA PHE A 208 7.38 7.72 16.11
C PHE A 208 8.11 9.06 16.01
N LYS A 209 7.59 10.15 16.59
CA LYS A 209 8.19 11.50 16.53
C LYS A 209 9.70 11.54 16.80
N ASN A 210 10.14 10.76 17.79
CA ASN A 210 11.54 10.71 18.23
C ASN A 210 12.32 9.53 17.65
N MET A 211 11.78 8.83 16.65
CA MET A 211 12.53 7.78 15.97
C MET A 211 13.74 8.38 15.26
N THR A 212 14.86 7.66 15.29
CA THR A 212 16.05 8.00 14.51
C THR A 212 16.08 7.16 13.25
N VAL A 213 16.02 7.81 12.10
CA VAL A 213 16.27 7.17 10.80
C VAL A 213 17.77 7.06 10.61
N ASN A 214 18.29 5.84 10.42
CA ASN A 214 19.74 5.59 10.37
C ASN A 214 20.32 5.40 8.97
N LEU A 215 19.47 5.08 7.98
CA LEU A 215 19.85 4.73 6.61
C LEU A 215 19.17 5.66 5.60
N GLY A 216 19.71 5.70 4.38
CA GLY A 216 19.22 6.57 3.32
C GLY A 216 19.29 8.07 3.68
N PRO A 217 18.58 8.94 2.95
CA PRO A 217 17.92 8.60 1.69
C PRO A 217 18.97 8.32 0.61
N VAL A 218 18.61 7.55 -0.42
CA VAL A 218 19.51 7.17 -1.52
C VAL A 218 19.27 8.05 -2.74
N ASN A 219 18.01 8.22 -3.11
CA ASN A 219 17.55 9.01 -4.23
C ASN A 219 16.18 9.65 -3.88
N PRO A 220 16.19 10.66 -3.00
CA PRO A 220 14.96 11.28 -2.50
C PRO A 220 14.19 11.99 -3.61
N GLY A 221 12.85 11.93 -3.56
CA GLY A 221 11.97 12.58 -4.53
C GLY A 221 11.54 14.00 -4.16
N MET A 222 11.58 14.36 -2.88
CA MET A 222 11.15 15.67 -2.37
C MET A 222 12.26 16.72 -2.48
N ASP A 223 11.90 17.92 -2.94
CA ASP A 223 12.80 19.07 -2.94
C ASP A 223 13.34 19.37 -1.53
N GLY A 224 14.61 19.73 -1.44
CA GLY A 224 15.31 19.97 -0.17
C GLY A 224 15.85 18.72 0.56
N LEU A 225 15.31 17.52 0.31
CA LEU A 225 15.85 16.28 0.89
C LEU A 225 17.07 15.80 0.09
N LYS A 226 18.20 15.54 0.77
CA LYS A 226 19.47 15.22 0.13
C LYS A 226 19.87 13.78 0.39
N ALA A 227 20.40 13.11 -0.65
CA ALA A 227 20.99 11.79 -0.54
C ALA A 227 22.06 11.74 0.57
N SER A 228 22.14 10.60 1.25
CA SER A 228 23.10 10.34 2.32
C SER A 228 24.54 10.60 1.84
N PRO A 229 25.33 11.42 2.57
CA PRO A 229 26.73 11.65 2.23
C PRO A 229 27.60 10.41 2.49
N ASN A 230 27.09 9.44 3.26
CA ASN A 230 27.82 8.24 3.68
C ASN A 230 27.52 7.02 2.79
N GLY A 231 26.90 7.25 1.62
CA GLY A 231 26.48 6.20 0.70
C GLY A 231 25.17 5.53 1.09
N ARG A 232 24.73 4.56 0.27
CA ARG A 232 23.38 3.97 0.33
C ARG A 232 23.05 3.27 1.65
N LEU A 233 24.04 2.60 2.23
CA LEU A 233 23.92 1.84 3.48
C LEU A 233 24.76 2.42 4.63
N GLY A 234 25.29 3.63 4.46
CA GLY A 234 26.08 4.31 5.49
C GLY A 234 25.21 4.94 6.57
N HIS A 235 25.78 5.11 7.77
CA HIS A 235 25.07 5.71 8.90
C HIS A 235 24.74 7.18 8.63
N ASN A 236 23.46 7.54 8.66
CA ASN A 236 22.98 8.90 8.44
C ASN A 236 21.82 9.23 9.41
N PRO A 237 22.11 9.40 10.72
CA PRO A 237 21.09 9.60 11.73
C PRO A 237 20.38 10.94 11.56
N ARG A 238 19.05 10.90 11.46
CA ARG A 238 18.17 12.08 11.33
C ARG A 238 16.76 11.75 11.84
N CYS A 239 15.89 12.76 11.92
CA CYS A 239 14.46 12.55 12.12
C CYS A 239 13.81 11.96 10.86
N LEU A 240 12.67 11.27 11.02
CA LEU A 240 11.79 10.91 9.91
C LEU A 240 11.07 12.16 9.39
N THR A 241 11.04 12.39 8.08
CA THR A 241 10.29 13.50 7.45
C THR A 241 9.08 13.02 6.67
N ARG A 242 8.03 13.87 6.64
CA ARG A 242 6.82 13.65 5.83
C ARG A 242 6.31 14.96 5.25
N ASP A 243 5.60 14.85 4.14
CA ASP A 243 4.89 15.94 3.48
C ASP A 243 3.59 15.40 2.90
N LEU A 244 2.60 15.18 3.76
CA LEU A 244 1.36 14.48 3.37
C LEU A 244 0.67 15.19 2.21
N SER A 245 0.41 14.46 1.13
CA SER A 245 -0.13 15.00 -0.11
C SER A 245 -1.52 14.43 -0.44
N SER A 246 -2.56 15.12 0.04
CA SER A 246 -3.95 14.84 -0.37
C SER A 246 -4.16 15.05 -1.88
N TYR A 247 -3.33 15.87 -2.55
CA TYR A 247 -3.32 15.96 -4.00
C TYR A 247 -3.03 14.60 -4.65
N VAL A 248 -1.97 13.92 -4.21
CA VAL A 248 -1.61 12.59 -4.73
C VAL A 248 -2.73 11.59 -4.42
N ALA A 249 -3.24 11.58 -3.19
CA ALA A 249 -4.32 10.67 -2.80
C ALA A 249 -5.57 10.83 -3.68
N LYS A 250 -6.06 12.05 -3.90
CA LYS A 250 -7.26 12.30 -4.73
C LYS A 250 -7.10 11.87 -6.19
N ASN A 251 -5.93 12.04 -6.76
CA ASN A 251 -5.70 11.78 -8.19
C ASN A 251 -5.49 10.29 -8.48
N TRP A 252 -4.96 9.51 -7.55
CA TRP A 252 -4.63 8.10 -7.78
C TRP A 252 -5.45 7.09 -6.97
N PHE A 253 -5.96 7.43 -5.80
CA PHE A 253 -6.79 6.54 -4.97
C PHE A 253 -8.28 6.67 -5.30
N THR A 254 -8.59 6.41 -6.56
CA THR A 254 -9.94 6.52 -7.12
C THR A 254 -10.57 5.14 -7.34
N ASN A 255 -11.90 5.07 -7.24
CA ASN A 255 -12.64 3.85 -7.58
C ASN A 255 -12.37 3.40 -9.03
N GLN A 256 -12.12 4.34 -9.95
CA GLN A 256 -11.78 4.03 -11.33
C GLN A 256 -10.44 3.28 -11.43
N ASN A 257 -9.41 3.74 -10.73
CA ASN A 257 -8.10 3.10 -10.76
C ASN A 257 -8.14 1.73 -10.06
N LEU A 258 -8.81 1.64 -8.91
CA LEU A 258 -9.00 0.37 -8.21
C LEU A 258 -9.77 -0.64 -9.08
N PHE A 259 -10.86 -0.22 -9.72
CA PHE A 259 -11.61 -1.07 -10.65
C PHE A 259 -10.74 -1.50 -11.83
N ASN A 260 -9.95 -0.60 -12.41
CA ASN A 260 -9.13 -0.90 -13.59
C ASN A 260 -8.18 -2.08 -13.35
N ILE A 261 -7.53 -2.09 -12.18
CA ILE A 261 -6.58 -3.13 -11.80
C ILE A 261 -7.27 -4.40 -11.30
N THR A 262 -8.45 -4.34 -10.70
CA THR A 262 -9.11 -5.54 -10.15
C THR A 262 -10.04 -6.25 -11.12
N LEU A 263 -10.80 -5.54 -11.97
CA LEU A 263 -11.77 -6.13 -12.91
C LEU A 263 -11.78 -5.46 -14.29
N GLY A 264 -11.10 -4.33 -14.44
CA GLY A 264 -11.06 -3.55 -15.68
C GLY A 264 -10.00 -4.01 -16.67
N GLN A 265 -9.53 -3.09 -17.52
CA GLN A 265 -8.61 -3.43 -18.60
C GLN A 265 -7.24 -3.91 -18.08
N ALA A 266 -6.73 -3.27 -17.04
CA ALA A 266 -5.44 -3.64 -16.46
C ALA A 266 -5.47 -5.00 -15.75
N SER A 267 -6.64 -5.50 -15.35
CA SER A 267 -6.78 -6.80 -14.67
C SER A 267 -6.55 -8.02 -15.58
N ARG A 268 -6.50 -7.86 -16.91
CA ARG A 268 -6.53 -9.00 -17.86
C ARG A 268 -5.25 -9.84 -17.92
N SER A 269 -4.16 -9.38 -17.32
CA SER A 269 -2.92 -10.15 -17.17
C SER A 269 -2.12 -9.61 -15.99
N ILE A 270 -1.22 -10.42 -15.43
CA ILE A 270 -0.33 -10.00 -14.34
C ILE A 270 0.60 -8.84 -14.76
N GLU A 271 1.01 -8.81 -16.03
CA GLU A 271 1.84 -7.73 -16.58
C GLU A 271 1.09 -6.39 -16.60
N LEU A 272 -0.13 -6.38 -17.13
CA LEU A 272 -0.96 -5.18 -17.16
C LEU A 272 -1.31 -4.72 -15.73
N PHE A 273 -1.64 -5.66 -14.84
CA PHE A 273 -1.98 -5.38 -13.45
C PHE A 273 -0.81 -4.69 -12.74
N GLN A 274 0.37 -5.29 -12.78
CA GLN A 274 1.53 -4.76 -12.04
C GLN A 274 2.05 -3.45 -12.65
N ASN A 275 1.94 -3.25 -13.97
CA ASN A 275 2.36 -2.01 -14.62
C ASN A 275 1.42 -0.85 -14.26
N GLU A 276 0.10 -1.08 -14.24
CA GLU A 276 -0.87 -0.07 -13.82
C GLU A 276 -0.74 0.22 -12.32
N LEU A 277 -0.54 -0.81 -11.49
CA LEU A 277 -0.38 -0.66 -10.04
C LEU A 277 0.89 0.12 -9.68
N GLN A 278 2.04 -0.23 -10.28
CA GLN A 278 3.33 0.43 -10.02
C GLN A 278 3.44 1.81 -10.65
N GLY A 279 2.74 2.03 -11.76
CA GLY A 279 2.68 3.28 -12.48
C GLY A 279 3.20 3.19 -13.92
N ARG A 280 2.47 3.81 -14.84
CA ARG A 280 2.88 4.06 -16.22
C ARG A 280 3.53 5.43 -16.28
N PHE A 281 4.76 5.54 -15.79
CA PHE A 281 5.41 6.84 -15.59
C PHE A 281 5.59 7.65 -16.88
N SER A 282 5.82 6.98 -18.02
CA SER A 282 5.87 7.63 -19.35
C SER A 282 4.58 8.35 -19.71
N ASP A 283 3.47 7.94 -19.12
CA ASP A 283 2.13 8.44 -19.42
C ASP A 283 1.69 9.45 -18.35
N GLY A 284 2.61 9.87 -17.47
CA GLY A 284 2.30 10.77 -16.36
C GLY A 284 1.47 10.13 -15.25
N PHE A 285 1.44 8.79 -15.16
CA PHE A 285 0.59 8.06 -14.22
C PHE A 285 1.41 7.34 -13.14
N LEU A 286 1.25 7.73 -11.88
CA LEU A 286 1.95 7.12 -10.74
C LEU A 286 1.50 5.69 -10.42
N GLY A 287 0.25 5.32 -10.69
CA GLY A 287 -0.31 4.07 -10.14
C GLY A 287 -0.47 4.11 -8.62
N MET A 288 -1.29 3.21 -8.07
CA MET A 288 -1.65 3.25 -6.64
C MET A 288 -0.47 2.89 -5.71
N HIS A 289 0.52 2.12 -6.18
CA HIS A 289 1.73 1.83 -5.41
C HIS A 289 2.61 3.08 -5.28
N ALA A 290 3.05 3.70 -6.38
CA ALA A 290 3.90 4.89 -6.25
C ALA A 290 3.13 6.04 -5.60
N ALA A 291 1.83 6.19 -5.88
CA ALA A 291 1.00 7.20 -5.22
C ALA A 291 0.95 7.03 -3.70
N GLY A 292 1.00 5.81 -3.14
CA GLY A 292 1.08 5.64 -1.68
C GLY A 292 2.36 6.16 -1.07
N HIS A 293 3.50 5.92 -1.70
CA HIS A 293 4.78 6.51 -1.28
C HIS A 293 4.76 8.04 -1.39
N PHE A 294 4.26 8.59 -2.50
CA PHE A 294 4.21 10.04 -2.72
C PHE A 294 3.07 10.76 -1.97
N ALA A 295 2.04 10.05 -1.52
CA ALA A 295 1.02 10.59 -0.63
C ALA A 295 1.56 10.80 0.79
N VAL A 296 2.54 10.00 1.22
CA VAL A 296 3.28 10.20 2.48
C VAL A 296 4.44 11.19 2.30
N ASN A 297 5.12 11.10 1.14
CA ASN A 297 6.22 11.95 0.71
C ASN A 297 7.37 12.01 1.75
N GLY A 298 8.21 13.05 1.73
CA GLY A 298 9.38 13.12 2.62
C GLY A 298 10.31 11.93 2.39
N ASP A 299 10.73 11.26 3.47
CA ASP A 299 11.54 10.04 3.38
C ASP A 299 10.83 8.88 2.66
N ALA A 300 9.48 8.83 2.68
CA ALA A 300 8.71 7.80 1.99
C ALA A 300 8.75 7.94 0.45
N SER A 301 9.13 9.12 -0.06
CA SER A 301 9.28 9.36 -1.52
C SER A 301 10.55 8.74 -2.12
N ASP A 302 11.47 8.24 -1.30
CA ASP A 302 12.71 7.60 -1.75
C ASP A 302 12.46 6.13 -2.12
N LEU A 303 12.57 5.79 -3.41
CA LEU A 303 12.35 4.43 -3.92
C LEU A 303 13.17 3.35 -3.19
N PHE A 304 14.37 3.69 -2.70
CA PHE A 304 15.25 2.73 -2.07
C PHE A 304 15.00 2.62 -0.58
N SER A 305 14.84 3.76 0.10
CA SER A 305 14.77 3.82 1.55
C SER A 305 13.38 4.13 2.11
N SER A 306 12.31 4.09 1.31
CA SER A 306 10.93 4.34 1.79
C SER A 306 10.52 3.50 3.00
N VAL A 307 11.11 2.32 3.18
CA VAL A 307 10.94 1.45 4.36
C VAL A 307 11.32 2.14 5.67
N VAL A 308 12.11 3.23 5.67
CA VAL A 308 12.40 3.98 6.91
C VAL A 308 11.13 4.56 7.55
N ASP A 309 10.06 4.74 6.78
CA ASP A 309 8.76 5.18 7.27
C ASP A 309 7.92 3.97 7.74
N PRO A 310 7.47 3.92 9.02
CA PRO A 310 6.63 2.83 9.54
C PRO A 310 5.34 2.56 8.77
N SER A 311 4.79 3.56 8.07
CA SER A 311 3.59 3.40 7.24
C SER A 311 3.84 2.56 5.99
N PHE A 312 5.10 2.32 5.59
CA PHE A 312 5.46 1.45 4.47
C PHE A 312 4.77 0.08 4.55
N PHE A 313 4.78 -0.55 5.73
CA PHE A 313 4.22 -1.88 5.91
C PHE A 313 2.69 -1.90 5.86
N LEU A 314 2.03 -0.80 6.26
CA LEU A 314 0.58 -0.65 6.11
C LEU A 314 0.21 -0.39 4.64
N HIS A 315 1.00 0.42 3.94
CA HIS A 315 0.85 0.66 2.50
C HIS A 315 1.02 -0.64 1.70
N HIS A 316 2.12 -1.37 1.92
CA HIS A 316 2.39 -2.62 1.20
C HIS A 316 1.48 -3.78 1.60
N ALA A 317 0.92 -3.78 2.80
CA ALA A 317 -0.17 -4.70 3.14
C ALA A 317 -1.43 -4.41 2.30
N MET A 318 -1.69 -3.16 1.91
CA MET A 318 -2.77 -2.80 0.99
C MET A 318 -2.42 -3.11 -0.49
N VAL A 319 -1.16 -2.92 -0.90
CA VAL A 319 -0.65 -3.41 -2.20
C VAL A 319 -0.88 -4.91 -2.33
N ASP A 320 -0.50 -5.67 -1.29
CA ASP A 320 -0.70 -7.10 -1.24
C ASP A 320 -2.17 -7.50 -1.18
N ARG A 321 -3.03 -6.71 -0.49
CA ARG A 321 -4.48 -6.91 -0.51
C ARG A 321 -5.06 -6.78 -1.91
N VAL A 322 -4.65 -5.75 -2.66
CA VAL A 322 -5.15 -5.55 -4.03
C VAL A 322 -4.64 -6.65 -4.96
N TYR A 323 -3.40 -7.12 -4.77
CA TYR A 323 -2.90 -8.30 -5.48
C TYR A 323 -3.70 -9.56 -5.12
N TRP A 324 -3.96 -9.81 -3.84
CA TRP A 324 -4.80 -10.91 -3.38
C TRP A 324 -6.21 -10.84 -3.98
N LEU A 325 -6.86 -9.66 -3.98
CA LEU A 325 -8.15 -9.46 -4.65
C LEU A 325 -8.07 -9.83 -6.13
N TRP A 326 -7.06 -9.34 -6.84
CA TRP A 326 -6.86 -9.67 -8.25
C TRP A 326 -6.70 -11.18 -8.46
N GLN A 327 -5.88 -11.87 -7.66
CA GLN A 327 -5.69 -13.31 -7.78
C GLN A 327 -6.99 -14.08 -7.54
N VAL A 328 -7.71 -13.74 -6.47
CA VAL A 328 -8.95 -14.43 -6.08
C VAL A 328 -10.08 -14.21 -7.10
N LEU A 329 -10.18 -13.01 -7.67
CA LEU A 329 -11.18 -12.71 -8.71
C LEU A 329 -10.85 -13.35 -10.06
N HIS A 330 -9.66 -13.93 -10.23
CA HIS A 330 -9.19 -14.59 -11.46
C HIS A 330 -8.71 -16.04 -11.23
N LEU A 331 -9.25 -16.72 -10.22
CA LEU A 331 -8.96 -18.13 -9.93
C LEU A 331 -9.22 -19.02 -11.16
N GLY A 332 -8.41 -20.08 -11.30
CA GLY A 332 -8.52 -21.04 -12.42
C GLY A 332 -7.97 -20.53 -13.77
N GLY A 333 -7.52 -19.27 -13.83
CA GLY A 333 -6.84 -18.70 -14.99
C GLY A 333 -5.47 -18.15 -14.64
N ILE A 334 -5.35 -16.82 -14.73
CA ILE A 334 -4.09 -16.06 -14.67
C ILE A 334 -3.57 -15.80 -13.24
N ALA A 335 -4.30 -16.23 -12.20
CA ALA A 335 -3.98 -15.93 -10.80
C ALA A 335 -2.59 -16.40 -10.33
N SER A 336 -2.03 -17.42 -11.00
CA SER A 336 -0.70 -17.96 -10.69
C SER A 336 0.39 -17.50 -11.67
N ASP A 337 0.06 -16.67 -12.66
CA ASP A 337 1.03 -16.23 -13.66
C ASP A 337 2.01 -15.21 -13.08
N ILE A 338 3.19 -15.13 -13.70
CA ILE A 338 4.21 -14.11 -13.42
C ILE A 338 4.64 -13.49 -14.76
N ALA A 339 5.01 -12.21 -14.75
CA ALA A 339 5.51 -11.53 -15.95
C ALA A 339 6.56 -10.48 -15.59
N GLY A 340 7.50 -10.23 -16.50
CA GLY A 340 8.62 -9.31 -16.30
C GLY A 340 9.96 -10.02 -16.09
N THR A 341 11.02 -9.21 -15.96
CA THR A 341 12.41 -9.69 -15.86
C THR A 341 12.97 -9.49 -14.46
N ILE A 342 14.23 -9.88 -14.24
CA ILE A 342 14.89 -9.84 -12.92
C ILE A 342 15.63 -8.52 -12.63
N THR A 343 15.41 -7.50 -13.46
CA THR A 343 16.03 -6.17 -13.38
C THR A 343 14.97 -5.11 -13.63
N ILE A 344 15.00 -4.03 -12.88
CA ILE A 344 14.02 -2.94 -12.95
C ILE A 344 13.77 -2.48 -14.38
N ASN A 345 12.51 -2.57 -14.81
CA ASN A 345 12.05 -2.18 -16.15
C ASN A 345 12.89 -2.81 -17.28
N ASN A 346 13.44 -4.00 -17.03
CA ASN A 346 14.35 -4.69 -17.93
C ASN A 346 15.61 -3.87 -18.31
N ASN A 347 16.15 -3.10 -17.36
CA ASN A 347 17.34 -2.28 -17.54
C ASN A 347 18.43 -2.56 -16.47
N PRO A 348 19.60 -3.12 -16.87
CA PRO A 348 19.91 -3.63 -18.21
C PRO A 348 19.02 -4.84 -18.56
N PRO A 349 18.87 -5.20 -19.86
CA PRO A 349 18.07 -6.36 -20.24
C PRO A 349 18.52 -7.64 -19.53
N SER A 350 17.56 -8.40 -19.02
CA SER A 350 17.79 -9.65 -18.31
C SER A 350 16.77 -10.71 -18.69
N ARG A 351 16.95 -11.94 -18.20
CA ARG A 351 16.00 -13.02 -18.43
C ARG A 351 14.66 -12.75 -17.72
N ASN A 352 13.60 -13.37 -18.21
CA ASN A 352 12.33 -13.42 -17.51
C ASN A 352 12.50 -14.03 -16.11
N ALA A 353 11.69 -13.53 -15.17
CA ALA A 353 11.56 -14.14 -13.86
C ALA A 353 10.93 -15.53 -13.98
N LEU A 354 11.33 -16.44 -13.09
CA LEU A 354 10.85 -17.82 -13.03
C LEU A 354 10.23 -18.06 -11.65
N LYS A 355 9.19 -18.90 -11.56
CA LYS A 355 8.60 -19.27 -10.26
C LYS A 355 9.62 -19.92 -9.30
N THR A 356 10.69 -20.51 -9.85
CA THR A 356 11.81 -21.10 -9.08
C THR A 356 12.86 -20.07 -8.64
N ASP A 357 12.75 -18.80 -9.04
CA ASP A 357 13.68 -17.77 -8.59
C ASP A 357 13.57 -17.55 -7.09
N ILE A 358 14.73 -17.39 -6.45
CA ILE A 358 14.84 -17.26 -5.01
C ILE A 358 14.58 -15.81 -4.59
N LEU A 359 13.66 -15.64 -3.66
CA LEU A 359 13.43 -14.44 -2.89
C LEU A 359 14.34 -14.46 -1.66
N ASN A 360 15.44 -13.71 -1.72
CA ASN A 360 16.38 -13.59 -0.62
C ASN A 360 15.95 -12.45 0.32
N MET A 361 15.68 -12.78 1.58
CA MET A 361 15.28 -11.79 2.61
C MET A 361 16.46 -11.36 3.51
N GLY A 362 17.70 -11.64 3.12
CA GLY A 362 18.88 -11.34 3.93
C GLY A 362 18.77 -11.93 5.34
N VAL A 363 18.91 -11.08 6.35
CA VAL A 363 18.77 -11.46 7.76
C VAL A 363 17.33 -11.36 8.30
N THR A 364 16.36 -10.95 7.47
CA THR A 364 14.98 -10.71 7.92
C THR A 364 14.10 -11.95 7.85
N ALA A 365 14.41 -12.92 6.98
CA ALA A 365 13.76 -14.23 6.95
C ALA A 365 14.60 -15.26 6.17
N ALA A 366 14.17 -16.52 6.22
CA ALA A 366 14.69 -17.56 5.33
C ALA A 366 14.40 -17.23 3.86
N SER A 367 15.12 -17.86 2.94
CA SER A 367 14.81 -17.73 1.51
C SER A 367 13.60 -18.59 1.14
N ALA A 368 12.78 -18.08 0.23
CA ALA A 368 11.66 -18.79 -0.40
C ALA A 368 11.76 -18.61 -1.92
N THR A 369 11.07 -19.41 -2.72
CA THR A 369 10.92 -19.14 -4.15
C THR A 369 9.73 -18.24 -4.42
N ILE A 370 9.68 -17.62 -5.61
CA ILE A 370 8.48 -16.90 -6.08
C ILE A 370 7.25 -17.81 -5.96
N GLY A 371 7.36 -19.08 -6.37
CA GLY A 371 6.29 -20.06 -6.35
C GLY A 371 5.74 -20.36 -4.95
N ASP A 372 6.61 -20.39 -3.93
CA ASP A 372 6.21 -20.70 -2.55
C ASP A 372 5.27 -19.64 -1.94
N VAL A 373 5.36 -18.40 -2.43
CA VAL A 373 4.63 -17.23 -1.89
C VAL A 373 3.59 -16.65 -2.86
N LEU A 374 3.26 -17.37 -3.94
CA LEU A 374 2.23 -16.93 -4.89
C LEU A 374 0.82 -16.93 -4.27
N ASP A 375 0.51 -17.86 -3.39
CA ASP A 375 -0.82 -18.02 -2.79
C ASP A 375 -0.75 -17.80 -1.27
N THR A 376 -1.62 -16.94 -0.72
CA THR A 376 -1.64 -16.62 0.71
C THR A 376 -2.20 -17.76 1.57
N LEU A 377 -2.80 -18.78 0.94
CA LEU A 377 -3.35 -19.99 1.55
C LEU A 377 -2.56 -21.27 1.19
N SER A 378 -1.38 -21.16 0.57
CA SER A 378 -0.56 -22.33 0.20
C SER A 378 -0.03 -23.13 1.40
N GLY A 379 -0.11 -22.59 2.61
CA GLY A 379 0.59 -23.11 3.78
C GLY A 379 1.98 -22.51 3.90
N SER A 380 2.88 -23.15 4.66
CA SER A 380 4.18 -22.56 4.98
C SER A 380 4.93 -22.04 3.72
N PRO A 381 5.40 -20.77 3.73
CA PRO A 381 5.46 -19.86 4.87
C PRO A 381 4.16 -19.07 5.14
N LEU A 382 3.21 -19.00 4.21
CA LEU A 382 2.06 -18.11 4.30
C LEU A 382 0.82 -18.79 4.90
N CYS A 383 0.06 -18.04 5.69
CA CYS A 383 -1.31 -18.44 6.03
C CYS A 383 -2.14 -17.25 6.50
N TYR A 384 -2.68 -16.49 5.54
CA TYR A 384 -3.46 -15.29 5.85
C TYR A 384 -4.46 -14.91 4.75
N LEU A 385 -5.41 -14.07 5.12
CA LEU A 385 -6.45 -13.46 4.30
C LEU A 385 -6.61 -11.98 4.67
N TYR A 386 -7.45 -11.29 3.90
CA TYR A 386 -7.86 -9.92 4.17
C TYR A 386 -9.35 -9.88 4.55
N ALA A 387 -9.69 -9.02 5.52
CA ALA A 387 -11.06 -8.73 5.94
C ALA A 387 -11.41 -7.27 5.71
#